data_AF-A0A1Y5WYN8-F1
#
_entry.id   AF-A0A1Y5WYN8-F1
#
_cell.length_a   1.000
_cell.length_b   1.000
_cell.length_c   1.000
_cell.angle_alpha   90.00
_cell.angle_beta   90.00
_cell.angle_gamma   90.00
#
_symmetry.space_group_name_H-M   'P 1'
#
loop_
_entity.id
_entity.type
_entity.pdbx_description
1 polymer ?
#
loop_
_entity_poly.entity_id
_entity_poly.type
_entity_poly.pdbx_seq_one_letter_code
_entity_poly.pdbx_strand_id
1 'polypeptide(L)' 'MNAMIEMTKLFYQRPQPGAPDETVAEWYRAKGRMHERLAECAGHDAAQERAYAAASYEHARRLELRAASCRTEQAA' A
#
# COMPACT_ATOMS: atom_id res chain seq x y z
N MET A 1 1.64 15.62 11.76
CA MET A 1 0.82 14.76 10.88
C MET A 1 -0.34 14.19 11.71
N ASN A 2 -1.56 14.14 11.19
CA ASN A 2 -2.69 13.56 11.92
C ASN A 2 -3.01 12.18 11.32
N ALA A 3 -2.74 11.13 12.09
CA ALA A 3 -2.97 9.73 11.69
C ALA A 3 -4.41 9.47 11.21
N MET A 4 -5.40 10.05 11.88
CA MET A 4 -6.81 9.87 11.52
C MET A 4 -7.14 10.49 10.17
N ILE A 5 -6.52 11.63 9.82
CA ILE A 5 -6.70 12.25 8.50
C ILE A 5 -6.12 11.36 7.40
N GLU A 6 -4.91 10.83 7.59
CA GLU A 6 -4.27 9.94 6.60
C GLU A 6 -5.01 8.61 6.45
N MET A 7 -5.47 8.01 7.56
CA MET A 7 -6.31 6.81 7.52
C MET A 7 -7.63 7.05 6.80
N THR A 8 -8.29 8.19 7.07
CA THR A 8 -9.54 8.57 6.41
C THR A 8 -9.34 8.77 4.92
N LYS A 9 -8.26 9.48 4.54
CA LYS A 9 -7.89 9.67 3.13
C LYS A 9 -7.65 8.33 2.44
N LEU A 10 -6.86 7.44 3.04
CA LEU A 10 -6.61 6.10 2.51
C LEU A 10 -7.89 5.27 2.38
N PHE A 11 -8.82 5.39 3.33
CA PHE A 11 -10.10 4.69 3.27
C PHE A 11 -10.93 5.15 2.07
N TYR A 12 -11.08 6.47 1.88
CA TYR A 12 -11.84 7.00 0.74
C TYR A 12 -11.16 6.80 -0.60
N GLN A 13 -9.83 6.71 -0.62
CA GLN A 13 -9.05 6.43 -1.83
C GLN A 13 -8.88 4.93 -2.11
N ARG A 14 -9.51 4.04 -1.32
CA ARG A 14 -9.40 2.60 -1.53
C ARG A 14 -9.94 2.25 -2.92
N PRO A 15 -9.12 1.60 -3.78
CA PRO A 15 -9.55 1.19 -5.11
C PRO A 15 -10.72 0.21 -5.04
N GLN A 16 -11.67 0.37 -5.97
CA GLN A 16 -12.81 -0.53 -6.10
C GLN A 16 -12.37 -1.90 -6.63
N PRO A 17 -13.17 -2.96 -6.40
CA PRO A 17 -12.95 -4.25 -7.06
C PRO A 17 -12.85 -4.07 -8.58
N GLY A 18 -11.85 -4.70 -9.19
CA GLY A 18 -11.58 -4.58 -10.63
C GLY A 18 -10.74 -3.36 -11.05
N ALA A 19 -10.32 -2.50 -10.11
CA ALA A 19 -9.35 -1.45 -10.39
C ALA A 19 -8.02 -2.03 -10.93
N PRO A 20 -7.30 -1.30 -11.80
CA PRO A 20 -6.02 -1.74 -12.33
C PRO A 20 -5.00 -2.02 -11.23
N ASP A 21 -4.15 -3.03 -11.46
CA ASP A 21 -3.12 -3.43 -10.49
C ASP A 21 -2.19 -2.31 -10.08
N GLU A 22 -1.87 -1.41 -11.00
CA GLU A 22 -1.04 -0.24 -10.73
C GLU A 22 -1.71 0.69 -9.71
N THR A 23 -3.01 0.94 -9.87
CA THR A 23 -3.79 1.75 -8.93
C THR A 23 -3.89 1.07 -7.56
N VAL A 24 -4.07 -0.25 -7.54
CA VAL A 24 -4.10 -1.02 -6.28
C VAL A 24 -2.71 -1.02 -5.62
N ALA A 25 -1.64 -1.17 -6.38
CA ALA A 25 -0.27 -1.13 -5.88
C ALA A 25 0.10 0.23 -5.29
N GLU A 26 -0.27 1.33 -5.97
CA GLU A 26 -0.04 2.69 -5.48
C GLU A 26 -0.75 2.93 -4.14
N TRP A 27 -1.99 2.46 -4.01
CA TRP A 27 -2.74 2.54 -2.76
C TRP A 27 -2.05 1.75 -1.63
N TYR A 28 -1.56 0.54 -1.89
CA TYR A 28 -0.81 -0.24 -0.90
C TYR A 28 0.54 0.42 -0.55
N ARG A 29 1.22 1.08 -1.49
CA ARG A 29 2.41 1.88 -1.18
C ARG A 29 2.09 3.06 -0.26
N ALA A 30 0.97 3.75 -0.51
CA ALA A 30 0.51 4.83 0.36
C ALA A 30 0.16 4.32 1.77
N LYS A 31 -0.50 3.17 1.87
CA LYS A 31 -0.79 2.48 3.13
C LYS A 31 0.49 2.09 3.87
N GLY A 32 1.50 1.58 3.17
CA GLY A 32 2.81 1.26 3.75
C GLY A 32 3.48 2.48 4.41
N ARG A 33 3.56 3.59 3.68
CA ARG A 33 4.12 4.86 4.20
C ARG A 33 3.38 5.40 5.41
N MET A 34 2.07 5.18 5.48
CA MET A 34 1.27 5.58 6.64
C MET A 34 1.65 4.76 7.88
N HIS A 35 1.74 3.44 7.75
CA HIS A 35 2.15 2.55 8.84
C HIS A 35 3.60 2.80 9.30
N GLU A 36 4.54 3.08 8.38
CA GLU A 36 5.91 3.45 8.77
C GLU A 36 5.92 4.69 9.68
N ARG A 37 5.15 5.71 9.30
CA ARG A 37 5.07 6.93 10.10
C ARG A 37 4.30 6.73 11.40
N LEU A 38 3.32 5.83 11.45
CA LEU A 38 2.71 5.46 12.73
C LEU A 38 3.73 4.82 13.66
N ALA A 39 4.59 3.94 13.13
CA ALA A 39 5.61 3.27 13.92
C ALA A 39 6.60 4.24 14.59
N GLU A 40 6.82 5.43 14.01
CA GLU A 40 7.66 6.49 14.62
C GLU A 40 7.06 7.04 15.92
N CYS A 41 5.73 6.97 16.08
CA CYS A 41 5.00 7.51 17.22
C CYS A 41 4.35 6.43 18.11
N ALA A 42 4.39 5.16 17.70
CA ALA A 42 3.55 4.09 18.26
C ALA A 42 4.07 3.43 19.55
N GLY A 43 5.27 3.79 20.04
CA GLY A 43 5.82 3.21 21.27
C GLY A 43 5.88 1.67 21.21
N HIS A 44 5.09 0.99 22.04
CA HIS A 44 5.01 -0.48 22.08
C HIS A 44 4.48 -1.08 20.77
N ASP A 45 3.57 -0.39 20.07
CA ASP A 45 2.93 -0.90 18.86
C ASP A 45 3.79 -0.70 17.60
N ALA A 46 4.96 -0.06 17.72
CA ALA A 46 5.84 0.26 16.60
C ALA A 46 6.29 -0.97 15.80
N ALA A 47 6.49 -2.11 16.45
CA ALA A 47 6.86 -3.35 15.76
C ALA A 47 5.72 -3.86 14.86
N GLN A 48 4.48 -3.78 15.35
CA GLN A 48 3.30 -4.18 14.60
C GLN A 48 3.05 -3.24 13.42
N GLU A 49 3.18 -1.94 13.64
CA GLU A 49 3.05 -0.94 12.57
C GLU A 49 4.10 -1.14 11.47
N ARG A 50 5.36 -1.45 11.82
CA ARG A 50 6.39 -1.83 10.82
C ARG A 50 6.04 -3.11 10.07
N ALA A 51 5.46 -4.11 10.74
CA ALA A 51 5.01 -5.33 10.08
C ALA A 51 3.89 -5.05 9.07
N TYR A 52 2.94 -4.17 9.40
CA TYR A 52 1.90 -3.74 8.46
C TYR A 52 2.45 -2.93 7.29
N ALA A 53 3.46 -2.09 7.51
CA ALA A 53 4.16 -1.40 6.45
C ALA A 53 4.81 -2.40 5.47
N ALA A 54 5.60 -3.34 5.99
CA ALA A 54 6.26 -4.36 5.19
C ALA A 54 5.27 -5.21 4.38
N ALA A 55 4.18 -5.67 5.01
CA ALA A 55 3.14 -6.44 4.34
C ALA A 55 2.47 -5.64 3.21
N SER A 56 2.26 -4.33 3.41
CA SER A 56 1.67 -3.44 2.40
C SER A 56 2.60 -3.26 1.20
N TYR A 57 3.90 -3.03 1.43
CA TYR A 57 4.88 -2.92 0.35
C TYR A 57 5.06 -4.21 -0.43
N GLU A 58 5.08 -5.36 0.27
CA GLU A 58 5.19 -6.66 -0.37
C GLU A 58 3.96 -6.97 -1.23
N HIS A 59 2.76 -6.53 -0.80
CA HIS A 59 1.56 -6.63 -1.63
C HIS A 59 1.64 -5.74 -2.88
N ALA A 60 2.06 -4.48 -2.74
CA ALA A 60 2.25 -3.59 -3.87
C ALA A 60 3.24 -4.16 -4.90
N ARG A 61 4.37 -4.70 -4.42
CA ARG A 61 5.39 -5.33 -5.29
C ARG A 61 4.83 -6.48 -6.12
N ARG A 62 4.01 -7.35 -5.52
CA ARG A 62 3.39 -8.47 -6.27
C ARG A 62 2.45 -7.99 -7.37
N LEU A 63 1.68 -6.95 -7.11
CA LEU A 63 0.77 -6.36 -8.10
C LEU A 63 1.53 -5.71 -9.26
N GLU A 64 2.60 -4.99 -8.96
CA GLU A 64 3.46 -4.38 -9.99
C GLU A 64 4.13 -5.42 -10.88
N LEU A 65 4.60 -6.53 -10.30
CA LEU A 65 5.15 -7.64 -11.06
C LEU A 65 4.08 -8.27 -11.97
N ARG A 66 2.85 -8.46 -11.47
CA ARG A 66 1.73 -8.98 -12.28
C ARG A 66 1.39 -8.05 -13.45
N ALA A 67 1.33 -6.74 -13.19
CA ALA A 67 1.08 -5.73 -14.21
C ALA A 67 2.19 -5.71 -15.28
N ALA A 68 3.45 -5.85 -14.86
CA ALA A 68 4.59 -5.90 -15.78
C ALA A 68 4.58 -7.15 -16.68
N SER A 69 4.23 -8.32 -16.13
CA SER A 69 4.08 -9.55 -16.91
C SER A 69 2.99 -9.41 -17.97
N CYS A 70 1.81 -8.89 -17.59
CA CYS A 70 0.69 -8.73 -18.52
C CYS A 70 1.00 -7.77 -19.68
N ARG A 71 1.73 -6.67 -19.42
CA ARG A 71 2.18 -5.76 -20.50
C ARG A 71 3.16 -6.42 -21.47
N THR A 72 4.03 -7.28 -20.96
CA THR A 72 5.01 -7.99 -21.80
C THR A 72 4.31 -8.97 -22.74
N GLU A 73 3.25 -9.64 -22.27
CA GLU A 73 2.42 -10.54 -23.08
C GLU A 73 1.60 -9.81 -24.15
N GLN A 74 1.16 -8.58 -23.89
CA GLN A 74 0.39 -7.77 -24.86
C GLN A 74 1.25 -7.15 -25.98
N ALA A 75 2.56 -7.06 -25.77
CA ALA A 75 3.50 -6.46 -26.73
C ALA A 75 4.18 -7.50 -27.65
N ALA A 76 3.94 -8.79 -27.43
CA ALA A 76 4.47 -9.91 -28.20
C ALA A 76 3.45 -10.43 -29.23
#